data_AF-A0A5A9XHR6-F1
#
_entry.id   AF-A0A5A9XHR6-F1
#
_cell.length_a   1.000
_cell.length_b   1.000
_cell.length_c   1.000
_cell.angle_alpha   90.00
_cell.angle_beta   90.00
_cell.angle_gamma   90.00
#
_symmetry.space_group_name_H-M   'P 1'
#
loop_
_entity.id
_entity.type
_entity.pdbx_description
1 polymer ?
#
loop_
_entity_poly.entity_id
_entity_poly.type
_entity_poly.pdbx_seq_one_letter_code
_entity_poly.pdbx_strand_id
1 'polypeptide(L)'
;MNHNADERLDRLFAAARTVPVDTSALEDHFETRLMARLGERRREVIPWYAVMWRMVPLFAVLVAVIAVYGTNFGPSPSGDLFAAISSSQEEYLAQNILTGE
;
A
#
# COMPACT_ATOMS: atom_id res chain seq x y z
N MET A 1 -6.48 -23.24 -73.31
CA MET A 1 -5.07 -23.68 -73.10
C MET A 1 -4.53 -23.06 -71.81
N ASN A 2 -5.20 -23.27 -70.66
CA ASN A 2 -4.86 -22.61 -69.38
C ASN A 2 -4.83 -23.54 -68.14
N HIS A 3 -5.31 -24.78 -68.25
CA HIS A 3 -5.40 -25.71 -67.11
C HIS A 3 -4.06 -26.04 -66.46
N ASN A 4 -2.96 -26.12 -67.22
CA ASN A 4 -1.65 -26.42 -66.66
C ASN A 4 -1.09 -25.30 -65.77
N ALA A 5 -1.52 -24.05 -66.00
CA ALA A 5 -1.10 -22.91 -65.19
C ALA A 5 -1.88 -22.88 -63.87
N ASP A 6 -3.19 -23.11 -63.94
CA ASP A 6 -4.06 -23.19 -62.76
C ASP A 6 -3.65 -24.33 -61.82
N GLU A 7 -3.35 -25.51 -62.37
CA GLU A 7 -2.93 -26.68 -61.58
C GLU A 7 -1.57 -26.50 -60.90
N ARG A 8 -0.68 -25.71 -61.51
CA ARG A 8 0.60 -25.30 -60.92
C ARG A 8 0.40 -24.31 -59.78
N LEU A 9 -0.54 -23.38 -59.94
CA LEU A 9 -0.91 -22.39 -58.93
C LEU A 9 -1.57 -23.07 -57.71
N ASP A 10 -2.46 -24.02 -57.94
CA ASP A 10 -3.08 -24.81 -56.87
C ASP A 10 -2.04 -25.64 -56.11
N ARG A 11 -1.05 -26.24 -56.79
CA ARG A 11 0.07 -26.89 -56.11
C ARG A 11 0.91 -25.93 -55.28
N LEU A 12 1.14 -24.72 -55.77
CA LEU A 12 1.89 -23.71 -55.03
C LEU A 12 1.14 -23.23 -53.79
N PHE A 13 -0.18 -23.03 -53.88
CA PHE A 13 -1.00 -22.69 -52.71
C PHE A 13 -1.14 -23.84 -51.72
N ALA A 14 -1.29 -25.08 -52.20
CA ALA A 14 -1.29 -26.26 -51.35
C ALA A 14 0.04 -26.39 -50.59
N ALA A 15 1.17 -26.20 -51.28
CA ALA A 15 2.49 -26.24 -50.66
C ALA A 15 2.68 -25.08 -49.65
N ALA A 16 2.29 -23.86 -50.01
CA ALA A 16 2.38 -22.71 -49.10
C ALA A 16 1.53 -22.89 -47.83
N ARG A 17 0.38 -23.55 -47.93
CA ARG A 17 -0.50 -23.84 -46.77
C ARG A 17 0.06 -24.90 -45.84
N THR A 18 0.94 -25.77 -46.33
CA THR A 18 1.62 -26.79 -45.52
C THR A 18 2.85 -26.26 -44.78
N VAL A 19 3.32 -25.05 -45.10
CA VAL A 19 4.43 -24.42 -44.37
C VAL A 19 3.89 -23.88 -43.04
N PRO A 20 4.35 -24.38 -41.89
CA PRO A 20 3.95 -23.82 -40.60
C PRO A 20 4.45 -22.38 -40.53
N VAL A 21 3.55 -21.45 -40.24
CA VAL A 21 3.91 -20.05 -40.01
C VAL A 21 4.78 -20.02 -38.76
N ASP A 22 5.97 -19.42 -38.87
CA ASP A 22 6.87 -19.24 -37.73
C ASP A 22 6.26 -18.20 -36.78
N THR A 23 5.64 -18.69 -35.70
CA THR A 23 5.00 -17.86 -34.68
C THR A 23 5.94 -17.45 -33.56
N SER A 24 7.20 -17.90 -33.59
CA SER A 24 8.19 -17.64 -32.53
C SER A 24 8.35 -16.15 -32.22
N ALA A 25 8.51 -15.33 -33.25
CA ALA A 25 8.64 -13.88 -33.10
C ALA A 25 7.37 -13.19 -32.55
N LEU A 26 6.19 -13.76 -32.79
CA LEU A 26 4.93 -13.25 -32.25
C LEU A 26 4.83 -13.59 -30.76
N GLU A 27 5.20 -14.81 -30.39
CA GLU A 27 5.19 -15.34 -29.03
C GLU A 27 6.14 -14.57 -28.11
N ASP A 28 7.37 -14.30 -28.57
CA ASP A 28 8.35 -13.47 -27.87
C ASP A 28 7.82 -12.06 -27.59
N HIS A 29 7.10 -11.47 -28.55
CA HIS A 29 6.52 -10.14 -28.40
C HIS A 29 5.36 -10.12 -27.40
N PHE A 30 4.57 -11.19 -27.35
CA PHE A 30 3.53 -11.38 -26.34
C PHE A 30 4.13 -11.57 -24.95
N GLU A 31 5.14 -12.42 -24.80
CA GLU A 31 5.79 -12.68 -23.52
C GLU A 31 6.41 -11.40 -22.95
N THR A 32 7.13 -10.65 -23.80
CA THR A 32 7.75 -9.37 -23.40
C THR A 32 6.70 -8.36 -22.94
N ARG A 33 5.59 -8.22 -23.67
CA ARG A 33 4.52 -7.29 -23.32
C ARG A 33 3.75 -7.73 -22.06
N LEU A 34 3.59 -9.03 -21.85
CA LEU A 34 2.92 -9.60 -20.69
C LEU A 34 3.77 -9.40 -19.43
N MET A 35 5.08 -9.65 -19.51
CA MET A 35 6.03 -9.40 -18.44
C MET A 35 6.11 -7.91 -18.08
N ALA A 36 6.13 -7.02 -19.08
CA ALA A 36 6.09 -5.57 -18.84
C ALA A 36 4.84 -5.16 -18.06
N ARG A 37 3.66 -5.66 -18.46
CA ARG A 37 2.38 -5.33 -17.83
C ARG A 37 2.23 -5.92 -16.43
N LEU A 38 2.79 -7.11 -16.19
CA LEU A 38 2.86 -7.73 -14.88
C LEU A 38 3.81 -6.96 -13.95
N GLY A 39 4.92 -6.48 -14.52
CA GLY A 39 5.86 -5.57 -13.86
C GLY A 39 5.16 -4.29 -13.42
N GLU A 40 4.43 -3.62 -14.31
CA GLU A 40 3.65 -2.41 -14.01
C GLU A 40 2.67 -2.62 -12.84
N ARG A 41 1.90 -3.72 -12.87
CA ARG A 41 0.95 -4.05 -11.78
C ARG A 41 1.63 -4.35 -10.45
N ARG A 42 2.82 -4.95 -10.45
CA ARG A 42 3.60 -5.15 -9.21
C ARG A 42 4.28 -3.86 -8.75
N ARG A 43 4.55 -2.94 -9.69
CA ARG A 43 5.10 -1.60 -9.44
C ARG A 43 4.06 -0.60 -8.96
N GLU A 44 2.77 -0.94 -8.97
CA GLU A 44 1.76 -0.35 -8.08
C GLU A 44 2.13 -0.77 -6.65
N VAL A 45 3.18 -0.09 -6.16
CA VAL A 45 3.77 -0.22 -4.85
C VAL A 45 2.63 -0.15 -3.84
N ILE A 46 2.61 -1.12 -2.91
CA ILE A 46 1.71 -1.11 -1.75
C ILE A 46 1.66 0.33 -1.24
N PRO A 47 0.49 0.96 -1.29
CA PRO A 47 0.44 2.38 -1.04
C PRO A 47 0.99 2.67 0.35
N TRP A 48 1.83 3.70 0.47
CA TRP A 48 2.46 4.07 1.74
C TRP A 48 1.44 4.22 2.88
N TYR A 49 0.21 4.65 2.54
CA TYR A 49 -0.90 4.76 3.48
C TYR A 49 -1.36 3.41 4.05
N ALA A 50 -1.28 2.30 3.30
CA ALA A 50 -1.57 0.97 3.81
C ALA A 50 -0.56 0.50 4.88
N VAL A 51 0.69 0.97 4.80
CA VAL A 51 1.70 0.71 5.84
C VAL A 51 1.40 1.51 7.11
N MET A 52 0.90 2.75 6.98
CA MET A 52 0.44 3.56 8.12
C MET A 52 -0.66 2.88 8.93
N TRP A 53 -1.60 2.19 8.26
CA TRP A 53 -2.69 1.47 8.94
C TRP A 53 -2.19 0.37 9.88
N ARG A 54 -0.98 -0.17 9.67
CA ARG A 54 -0.38 -1.16 10.57
C ARG A 54 0.14 -0.56 11.87
N MET A 55 0.32 0.75 11.95
CA MET A 55 0.79 1.46 13.16
C MET A 55 -0.37 1.85 14.10
N VAL A 56 -1.61 1.88 13.59
CA VAL A 56 -2.81 2.18 14.37
C VAL A 56 -2.98 1.29 15.61
N PRO A 57 -2.88 -0.06 15.53
CA PRO A 57 -3.02 -0.90 16.72
C PRO A 57 -1.91 -0.67 17.75
N LEU A 58 -0.68 -0.37 17.31
CA LEU A 58 0.44 -0.09 18.21
C LEU A 58 0.21 1.21 18.99
N PHE A 59 -0.30 2.24 18.32
CA PHE A 59 -0.69 3.50 18.98
C PHE A 59 -1.83 3.28 19.98
N ALA A 60 -2.84 2.48 19.63
CA ALA A 60 -3.94 2.16 20.53
C ALA A 60 -3.45 1.45 21.81
N VAL A 61 -2.52 0.50 21.68
CA VAL A 61 -1.91 -0.18 22.82
C VAL A 61 -1.12 0.80 23.69
N LEU A 62 -0.34 1.71 23.10
CA LEU A 62 0.41 2.72 23.84
C LEU A 62 -0.51 3.62 24.67
N VAL A 63 -1.60 4.12 24.08
CA VAL A 63 -2.60 4.95 24.78
C VAL A 63 -3.27 4.15 25.89
N ALA A 64 -3.62 2.89 25.66
CA ALA A 64 -4.21 2.03 26.68
C ALA A 64 -3.26 1.82 27.87
N VAL A 65 -1.97 1.61 27.62
CA VAL A 65 -0.95 1.51 28.67
C VAL A 65 -0.88 2.81 29.47
N ILE A 66 -0.80 3.97 28.80
CA ILE A 66 -0.76 5.28 29.48
C ILE A 66 -2.01 5.49 30.34
N ALA A 67 -3.20 5.15 29.83
CA ALA A 67 -4.45 5.26 30.58
C ALA A 67 -4.48 4.33 31.80
N VAL A 68 -4.00 3.10 31.68
CA VAL A 68 -3.91 2.14 32.79
C VAL A 68 -2.94 2.65 33.86
N TYR A 69 -1.77 3.15 33.47
CA TYR A 69 -0.83 3.72 34.44
C TYR A 69 -1.37 4.99 35.09
N GLY A 70 -2.00 5.88 34.33
CA GLY A 70 -2.60 7.12 34.84
C GLY A 70 -3.74 6.86 35.83
N THR A 71 -4.57 5.83 35.58
CA THR A 71 -5.67 5.46 36.48
C THR A 71 -5.22 4.71 37.74
N ASN A 72 -4.16 3.90 37.65
CA ASN A 72 -3.69 3.09 38.78
C ASN A 72 -2.70 3.84 39.70
N PHE A 73 -1.88 4.73 39.14
CA PHE A 73 -0.80 5.40 39.88
C PHE A 73 -0.99 6.92 39.97
N GLY A 74 -1.95 7.50 39.25
CA GLY A 74 -2.30 8.90 39.39
C GLY A 74 -3.21 9.13 40.62
N PRO A 75 -3.15 10.33 41.23
CA PRO A 75 -4.19 10.73 42.18
C PRO A 75 -5.55 10.65 41.48
N SER A 76 -6.58 10.13 42.18
CA SER A 76 -7.94 10.03 41.63
C SER A 76 -8.31 11.35 40.95
N PRO A 77 -8.57 11.36 39.62
CA PRO A 77 -8.98 12.58 38.96
C PRO A 77 -10.30 13.01 39.59
N SER A 78 -10.29 14.14 40.29
CA SER A 78 -11.52 14.82 40.70
C SER A 78 -12.38 14.94 39.46
N GLY A 79 -13.63 14.45 39.52
CA GLY A 79 -14.54 14.41 38.36
C GLY A 79 -14.78 15.77 37.68
N ASP A 80 -14.37 16.86 38.32
CA ASP A 80 -14.28 18.19 37.73
C ASP A 80 -12.94 18.39 37.03
N LEU A 81 -12.94 18.18 35.71
CA LEU A 81 -11.83 18.49 34.81
C LEU A 81 -11.39 19.97 34.93
N PHE A 82 -12.34 20.87 35.25
CA PHE A 82 -12.05 22.28 35.50
C PHE A 82 -11.28 22.52 36.80
N ALA A 83 -11.57 21.75 37.86
CA ALA A 83 -10.86 21.87 39.14
C ALA A 83 -9.42 21.35 39.03
N ALA A 84 -9.19 20.30 38.25
CA ALA A 84 -7.86 19.77 37.98
C ALA A 84 -6.97 20.73 37.16
N ILE A 85 -7.58 21.53 36.29
CA ILE A 85 -6.84 22.56 35.52
C ILE A 85 -6.53 23.77 36.43
N SER A 86 -7.47 24.21 37.25
CA SER A 86 -7.25 25.36 38.15
C SER A 86 -6.26 25.06 39.27
N SER A 87 -6.27 23.85 39.83
CA SER A 87 -5.32 23.46 40.89
C SER A 87 -3.87 23.50 40.42
N SER A 88 -3.62 23.15 39.14
CA SER A 88 -2.28 23.23 38.57
C SER A 88 -1.76 24.67 38.52
N GLN A 89 -2.61 25.64 38.17
CA GLN A 89 -2.24 27.06 38.17
C GLN A 89 -1.98 27.61 39.57
N GLU A 90 -2.80 27.22 40.55
CA GLU A 90 -2.61 27.63 41.94
C GLU A 90 -1.32 27.09 42.54
N GLU A 91 -0.94 25.86 42.18
CA GLU A 91 0.31 25.23 42.64
C GLU A 91 1.55 25.90 42.02
N TYR A 92 1.50 26.30 40.75
CA TYR A 92 2.55 27.11 40.12
C TYR A 92 2.68 28.51 40.74
N LEU A 93 1.56 29.17 41.05
CA LEU A 93 1.57 30.48 41.70
C LEU A 93 2.10 30.41 43.14
N ALA A 94 1.68 29.39 43.90
CA ALA A 94 2.18 29.15 45.25
C ALA A 94 3.67 28.87 45.25
N GLN A 95 4.16 28.05 44.30
CA GLN A 95 5.58 27.78 44.14
C GLN A 95 6.36 29.06 43.82
N ASN A 96 5.85 29.91 42.93
CA ASN A 96 6.50 31.18 42.59
C ASN A 96 6.60 32.15 43.77
N ILE A 97 5.53 32.26 44.58
CA ILE A 97 5.49 33.07 45.80
C ILE A 97 6.47 32.55 46.86
N LEU A 98 6.62 31.22 46.98
CA LEU A 98 7.54 30.57 47.91
C LEU A 98 9.01 30.66 47.49
N THR A 99 9.29 30.69 46.18
CA THR A 99 10.65 30.84 45.65
C THR A 99 11.10 32.28 45.45
N GLY A 100 10.18 33.25 45.58
CA GLY A 100 10.49 34.67 45.68
C GLY A 100 10.89 35.35 44.37
N GLU A 101 10.32 34.92 43.23
CA GLU A 101 10.27 35.74 42.00
C GLU A 101 8.94 36.49 41.89
#